data_AF-A0AAW5SXB7-F1
#
_entry.id   AF-A0AAW5SXB7-F1
#
_cell.length_a   1.000
_cell.length_b   1.000
_cell.length_c   1.000
_cell.angle_alpha   90.00
_cell.angle_beta   90.00
_cell.angle_gamma   90.00
#
_symmetry.space_group_name_H-M   'P 1'
#
loop_
_entity.id
_entity.type
_entity.pdbx_description
1 polymer ?
#
loop_
_entity_poly.entity_id
_entity_poly.type
_entity_poly.pdbx_seq_one_letter_code
_entity_poly.pdbx_strand_id
1 'polypeptide(L)'
;MLGGVAAAAVSLGVAALVAIPFPPHADPRGAIGSAIVDLTPGPVKEFVIQALGGLDKLFLAVVVLVVIAAIAALAASYETRRRPVGSAIFVAAGLLGCAAVLTRPGATAPDIVPTVVGTAAGVAVLRLLALRLWPAPEPADTDDGAGDDIDVSRRTWLATGGLLGFGVASGLLGVVIDRLTSSVAAERDTLAIPRPRVPAPPIPAGAQPKGVALPSFLTDAADFYRVDIALSVPQLSRDEWRLRIHGMVDREISYSFADLDRFEVIEKAVTLTCVSNPVGGEYISTGMWTGYRLADLLAAAGVSPDADMLLSKSVDGFTVGTPVEAIADGRDAMLAIGLNGKPLPVAHGYPARLVVAGLYGYVSATKWVTDLELTRFDRAQAYWTRQGWAPRGPIKTESRIDVPKRGQQVRVGPTTFGGIAWAQNRGVRAVEVRIDDGPWQRAQLGDAYSDETWRLWSFRWQSSSPGEHTITVRATDNTGTVQTSDQASTVPDGATGWHSVNFTVA
;
A
#
# COMPACT_ATOMS: atom_id res chain seq x y z
N MET A 1 32.96 -11.60 -12.81
CA MET A 1 31.53 -11.73 -12.42
C MET A 1 31.32 -11.56 -10.91
N LEU A 2 31.80 -12.48 -10.05
CA LEU A 2 31.61 -12.39 -8.59
C LEU A 2 32.14 -11.09 -7.96
N GLY A 3 33.29 -10.59 -8.43
CA GLY A 3 33.82 -9.29 -7.98
C GLY A 3 32.90 -8.10 -8.27
N GLY A 4 32.11 -8.17 -9.35
CA GLY A 4 31.08 -7.16 -9.65
C GLY A 4 29.91 -7.23 -8.67
N VAL A 5 29.43 -8.44 -8.38
CA VAL A 5 28.38 -8.66 -7.38
C VAL A 5 28.82 -8.19 -5.99
N ALA A 6 30.07 -8.47 -5.60
CA ALA A 6 30.66 -7.96 -4.36
C ALA A 6 30.73 -6.42 -4.35
N ALA A 7 31.17 -5.79 -5.44
CA ALA A 7 31.18 -4.33 -5.58
C ALA A 7 29.79 -3.71 -5.47
N ALA A 8 28.77 -4.33 -6.06
CA ALA A 8 27.38 -3.89 -5.93
C ALA A 8 26.84 -4.05 -4.51
N ALA A 9 27.14 -5.17 -3.84
CA ALA A 9 26.76 -5.39 -2.45
C ALA A 9 27.39 -4.34 -1.52
N VAL A 10 28.67 -4.02 -1.71
CA VAL A 10 29.35 -2.95 -0.94
C VAL A 10 28.75 -1.59 -1.24
N SER A 11 28.45 -1.28 -2.51
CA SER A 11 27.80 -0.03 -2.90
C SER A 11 26.49 0.19 -2.16
N LEU A 12 25.60 -0.82 -2.20
CA LEU A 12 24.30 -0.77 -1.53
C LEU A 12 24.41 -0.76 -0.01
N GLY A 13 25.33 -1.56 0.55
CA GLY A 13 25.55 -1.63 1.99
C GLY A 13 26.08 -0.32 2.58
N VAL A 14 27.07 0.30 1.92
CA VAL A 14 27.60 1.61 2.30
C VAL A 14 26.54 2.69 2.14
N ALA A 15 25.80 2.71 1.03
CA ALA A 15 24.71 3.66 0.84
C ALA A 15 23.66 3.56 1.97
N ALA A 16 23.28 2.34 2.37
CA ALA A 16 22.34 2.12 3.46
C ALA A 16 22.83 2.66 4.82
N LEU A 17 24.12 2.51 5.12
CA LEU A 17 24.70 3.07 6.35
C LEU A 17 24.79 4.60 6.31
N VAL A 18 25.19 5.16 5.16
CA VAL A 18 25.32 6.62 4.99
C VAL A 18 23.95 7.30 4.97
N ALA A 19 22.88 6.58 4.60
CA ALA A 19 21.51 7.10 4.57
C ALA A 19 20.86 7.25 5.96
N ILE A 20 21.40 6.63 7.02
CA ILE A 20 20.80 6.66 8.38
C ILE A 20 20.45 8.09 8.88
N PRO A 21 21.33 9.11 8.77
CA PRO A 21 20.99 10.47 9.20
C PRO A 21 20.17 11.27 8.18
N PHE A 22 19.82 10.69 7.03
CA PHE A 22 19.06 11.36 5.98
C PHE A 22 17.58 10.98 6.04
N PRO A 23 16.69 11.81 5.47
CA PRO A 23 15.28 11.45 5.33
C PRO A 23 15.07 10.12 4.58
N PRO A 24 13.97 9.38 4.82
CA PRO A 24 13.73 8.08 4.20
C PRO A 24 13.76 8.07 2.67
N HIS A 25 13.42 9.18 2.00
CA HIS A 25 13.47 9.30 0.54
C HIS A 25 14.89 9.36 -0.04
N ALA A 26 15.91 9.55 0.80
CA ALA A 26 17.32 9.53 0.41
C ALA A 26 17.89 8.11 0.23
N ASP A 27 17.18 7.04 0.66
CA ASP A 27 17.61 5.66 0.39
C ASP A 27 17.48 5.36 -1.12
N PRO A 28 18.61 5.16 -1.84
CA PRO A 28 18.57 4.91 -3.27
C PRO A 28 17.78 3.66 -3.65
N ARG A 29 17.72 2.64 -2.78
CA ARG A 29 17.00 1.39 -3.07
C ARG A 29 15.50 1.63 -3.14
N GLY A 30 14.97 2.36 -2.15
CA GLY A 30 13.59 2.78 -2.11
C GLY A 30 13.25 3.72 -3.27
N ALA A 31 14.09 4.73 -3.51
CA ALA A 31 13.87 5.69 -4.58
C ALA A 31 13.83 5.06 -5.98
N ILE A 32 14.77 4.15 -6.29
CA ILE A 32 14.79 3.41 -7.56
C ILE A 32 13.56 2.51 -7.67
N GLY A 33 13.24 1.76 -6.61
CA GLY A 33 12.05 0.90 -6.58
C GLY A 33 10.78 1.70 -6.84
N SER A 34 10.61 2.83 -6.15
CA SER A 34 9.45 3.70 -6.33
C SER A 34 9.40 4.33 -7.71
N ALA A 35 10.54 4.73 -8.29
CA ALA A 35 10.58 5.23 -9.67
C ALA A 35 10.16 4.15 -10.69
N ILE A 36 10.58 2.90 -10.50
CA ILE A 36 10.13 1.78 -11.33
C ILE A 36 8.62 1.59 -11.19
N VAL A 37 8.10 1.61 -9.97
CA VAL A 37 6.65 1.55 -9.74
C VAL A 37 5.98 2.71 -10.47
N ASP A 38 6.37 3.96 -10.25
CA ASP A 38 5.75 5.14 -10.85
C ASP A 38 5.69 5.08 -12.39
N LEU A 39 6.80 4.66 -13.02
CA LEU A 39 6.94 4.55 -14.47
C LEU A 39 6.27 3.32 -15.08
N THR A 40 5.92 2.31 -14.28
CA THR A 40 5.25 1.11 -14.77
C THR A 40 3.82 1.48 -15.24
N PRO A 41 3.44 1.16 -16.49
CA PRO A 41 2.09 1.45 -17.00
C PRO A 41 0.99 0.79 -16.17
N GLY A 42 -0.15 1.46 -16.01
CA GLY A 42 -1.32 0.99 -15.25
C GLY A 42 -1.73 -0.47 -15.49
N PRO A 43 -1.87 -0.94 -16.75
CA PRO A 43 -2.23 -2.33 -17.03
C PRO A 43 -1.23 -3.36 -16.51
N VAL A 44 0.07 -3.03 -16.52
CA VAL A 44 1.13 -3.91 -16.03
C VAL A 44 1.10 -3.97 -14.50
N LYS A 45 0.88 -2.83 -13.82
CA LYS A 45 0.69 -2.80 -12.36
C LYS A 45 -0.46 -3.69 -11.93
N GLU A 46 -1.61 -3.57 -12.59
CA GLU A 46 -2.79 -4.35 -12.25
C GLU A 46 -2.56 -5.85 -12.46
N PHE A 47 -1.94 -6.25 -13.58
CA PHE A 47 -1.59 -7.66 -13.81
C PHE A 47 -0.70 -8.21 -12.69
N VAL A 48 0.33 -7.46 -12.29
CA VAL A 48 1.25 -7.86 -11.21
C VAL A 48 0.52 -7.96 -9.88
N ILE A 49 -0.32 -6.98 -9.54
CA ILE A 49 -1.12 -6.98 -8.30
C ILE A 49 -2.09 -8.16 -8.27
N GLN A 50 -2.77 -8.45 -9.39
CA GLN A 50 -3.70 -9.57 -9.49
C GLN A 50 -2.99 -10.92 -9.44
N ALA A 51 -1.81 -11.05 -10.04
CA ALA A 51 -1.07 -12.31 -10.10
C ALA A 51 -0.31 -12.63 -8.81
N LEU A 52 0.25 -11.63 -8.14
CA LEU A 52 1.14 -11.81 -6.98
C LEU A 52 0.48 -11.47 -5.64
N GLY A 53 -0.68 -10.80 -5.64
CA GLY A 53 -1.34 -10.34 -4.43
C GLY A 53 -0.41 -9.49 -3.56
N GLY A 54 -0.36 -9.77 -2.25
CA GLY A 54 0.51 -9.04 -1.31
C GLY A 54 2.02 -9.35 -1.41
N LEU A 55 2.45 -10.22 -2.34
CA LEU A 55 3.86 -10.53 -2.58
C LEU A 55 4.50 -9.66 -3.68
N ASP A 56 3.73 -8.78 -4.31
CA ASP A 56 4.17 -7.86 -5.37
C ASP A 56 5.43 -7.05 -4.98
N LYS A 57 5.48 -6.52 -3.76
CA LYS A 57 6.62 -5.73 -3.26
C LYS A 57 7.87 -6.58 -3.04
N LEU A 58 7.71 -7.80 -2.52
CA LEU A 58 8.81 -8.73 -2.33
C LEU A 58 9.38 -9.16 -3.69
N PHE A 59 8.49 -9.47 -4.64
CA PHE A 59 8.87 -9.81 -6.00
C PHE A 59 9.64 -8.67 -6.66
N LEU A 60 9.15 -7.43 -6.58
CA LEU A 60 9.84 -6.25 -7.11
C LEU A 60 11.24 -6.10 -6.49
N ALA A 61 11.35 -6.22 -5.16
CA ALA A 61 12.64 -6.11 -4.47
C ALA A 61 13.64 -7.18 -4.94
N VAL A 62 13.19 -8.43 -5.09
CA VAL A 62 14.03 -9.53 -5.59
C VAL A 62 14.45 -9.29 -7.04
N VAL A 63 13.52 -8.91 -7.92
CA VAL A 63 13.82 -8.64 -9.33
C VAL A 63 14.82 -7.50 -9.48
N VAL A 64 14.65 -6.40 -8.74
CA VAL A 64 15.59 -5.28 -8.75
C VAL A 64 16.99 -5.73 -8.30
N LEU A 65 17.10 -6.51 -7.23
CA LEU A 65 18.40 -7.03 -6.76
C LEU A 65 19.06 -7.97 -7.78
N VAL A 66 18.28 -8.83 -8.44
CA VAL A 66 18.78 -9.73 -9.49
C VAL A 66 19.28 -8.93 -10.70
N VAL A 67 18.54 -7.91 -11.13
CA VAL A 67 18.96 -7.02 -12.23
C VAL A 67 20.23 -6.26 -11.87
N ILE A 68 20.34 -5.72 -10.65
CA ILE A 68 21.56 -5.06 -10.17
C ILE A 68 22.74 -6.04 -10.18
N ALA A 69 22.57 -7.26 -9.67
CA ALA A 69 23.61 -8.27 -9.65
C ALA A 69 24.05 -8.68 -11.06
N ALA A 70 23.11 -8.80 -12.01
CA ALA A 70 23.40 -9.12 -13.40
C ALA A 70 24.19 -7.98 -14.10
N ILE A 71 23.74 -6.73 -13.95
CA ILE A 71 24.45 -5.55 -14.48
C ILE A 71 25.85 -5.46 -13.86
N ALA A 72 25.98 -5.69 -12.56
CA ALA A 72 27.27 -5.64 -11.89
C ALA A 72 28.21 -6.77 -12.33
N ALA A 73 27.69 -7.97 -12.55
CA ALA A 73 28.46 -9.09 -13.08
C ALA A 73 28.98 -8.81 -14.50
N LEU A 74 28.15 -8.17 -15.35
CA LEU A 74 28.49 -7.72 -16.69
C LEU A 74 29.51 -6.55 -16.67
N ALA A 75 29.31 -5.59 -15.78
CA ALA A 75 30.25 -4.48 -15.58
C ALA A 75 31.65 -5.01 -15.23
N ALA A 76 31.71 -6.02 -14.34
CA ALA A 76 32.96 -6.66 -13.97
C ALA A 76 33.62 -7.46 -15.11
N SER A 77 32.88 -7.98 -16.10
CA SER A 77 33.50 -8.65 -17.26
C SER A 77 34.16 -7.69 -18.24
N TYR A 78 33.75 -6.41 -18.25
CA TYR A 78 34.34 -5.37 -19.10
C TYR A 78 35.35 -4.48 -18.36
N GLU A 79 35.55 -4.69 -17.06
CA GLU A 79 36.52 -3.93 -16.27
C GLU A 79 37.94 -4.44 -16.56
N THR A 80 38.81 -3.55 -17.03
CA THR A 80 40.23 -3.85 -17.27
C THR A 80 41.12 -2.77 -16.66
N ARG A 81 42.40 -3.11 -16.40
CA ARG A 81 43.38 -2.17 -15.82
C ARG A 81 43.52 -0.86 -16.58
N ARG A 82 43.39 -0.88 -17.92
CA ARG A 82 43.54 0.31 -18.79
C ARG A 82 42.22 0.93 -19.24
N ARG A 83 41.12 0.15 -19.30
CA ARG A 83 39.81 0.64 -19.76
C ARG A 83 38.76 0.37 -18.67
N PRO A 84 38.30 1.43 -17.97
CA PRO A 84 37.46 1.29 -16.79
C PRO A 84 35.98 1.25 -17.11
N VAL A 85 35.61 0.39 -18.07
CA VAL A 85 34.24 0.35 -18.60
C VAL A 85 33.25 -0.08 -17.51
N GLY A 86 33.63 -1.05 -16.66
CA GLY A 86 32.80 -1.47 -15.52
C GLY A 86 32.58 -0.34 -14.51
N SER A 87 33.63 0.42 -14.21
CA SER A 87 33.54 1.61 -13.35
C SER A 87 32.62 2.68 -13.94
N ALA A 88 32.68 2.90 -15.26
CA ALA A 88 31.78 3.83 -15.94
C ALA A 88 30.31 3.38 -15.86
N ILE A 89 30.05 2.07 -15.96
CA ILE A 89 28.71 1.49 -15.76
C ILE A 89 28.21 1.73 -14.33
N PHE A 90 29.06 1.53 -13.31
CA PHE A 90 28.70 1.82 -11.92
C PHE A 90 28.40 3.31 -11.70
N VAL A 91 29.20 4.21 -12.28
CA VAL A 91 28.95 5.67 -12.20
C VAL A 91 27.63 6.03 -12.88
N ALA A 92 27.36 5.47 -14.07
CA ALA A 92 26.10 5.71 -14.77
C ALA A 92 24.89 5.21 -13.95
N ALA A 93 24.99 4.01 -13.35
CA ALA A 93 23.97 3.49 -12.45
C ALA A 93 23.78 4.37 -11.19
N GLY A 94 24.88 4.87 -10.61
CA GLY A 94 24.84 5.81 -9.49
C GLY A 94 24.17 7.14 -9.85
N LEU A 95 24.43 7.68 -11.05
CA LEU A 95 23.77 8.88 -11.55
C LEU A 95 22.26 8.67 -11.74
N LEU A 96 21.85 7.49 -12.26
CA LEU A 96 20.44 7.12 -12.34
C LEU A 96 19.81 7.00 -10.93
N GLY A 97 20.54 6.45 -9.97
CA GLY A 97 20.11 6.44 -8.56
C GLY A 97 19.94 7.85 -7.99
N CYS A 98 20.88 8.76 -8.25
CA CYS A 98 20.78 10.15 -7.82
C CYS A 98 19.58 10.84 -8.46
N ALA A 99 19.33 10.62 -9.74
CA ALA A 99 18.14 11.13 -10.43
C ALA A 99 16.86 10.56 -9.79
N ALA A 100 16.81 9.26 -9.49
CA ALA A 100 15.67 8.65 -8.82
C ALA A 100 15.39 9.30 -7.45
N VAL A 101 16.44 9.53 -6.63
CA VAL A 101 16.31 10.23 -5.34
C VAL A 101 15.80 11.67 -5.54
N LEU A 102 16.36 12.42 -6.48
CA LEU A 102 15.95 13.81 -6.73
C LEU A 102 14.53 13.95 -7.30
N THR A 103 13.97 12.89 -7.90
CA THR A 103 12.56 12.87 -8.29
C THR A 103 11.61 12.62 -7.12
N ARG A 104 12.13 12.25 -5.94
CA ARG A 104 11.27 11.98 -4.79
C ARG A 104 10.70 13.28 -4.22
N PRO A 105 9.43 13.24 -3.75
CA PRO A 105 8.80 14.38 -3.08
C PRO A 105 9.63 14.87 -1.90
N GLY A 106 9.91 16.18 -1.85
CA GLY A 106 10.70 16.79 -0.77
C GLY A 106 12.21 16.57 -0.87
N ALA A 107 12.71 15.94 -1.94
CA ALA A 107 14.15 15.72 -2.11
C ALA A 107 14.91 17.03 -2.34
N THR A 108 16.10 17.10 -1.76
CA THR A 108 17.05 18.20 -1.82
C THR A 108 18.41 17.71 -2.31
N ALA A 109 19.31 18.62 -2.70
CA ALA A 109 20.62 18.26 -3.22
C ALA A 109 21.46 17.38 -2.26
N PRO A 110 21.44 17.56 -0.92
CA PRO A 110 22.12 16.66 0.01
C PRO A 110 21.63 15.20 -0.02
N ASP A 111 20.39 14.94 -0.43
CA ASP A 111 19.81 13.59 -0.36
C ASP A 111 20.48 12.59 -1.31
N ILE A 112 21.29 13.05 -2.27
CA ILE A 112 22.07 12.17 -3.16
C ILE A 112 23.37 11.65 -2.52
N VAL A 113 23.82 12.22 -1.38
CA VAL A 113 25.08 11.87 -0.72
C VAL A 113 25.21 10.36 -0.46
N PRO A 114 24.21 9.66 0.11
CA PRO A 114 24.28 8.21 0.30
C PRO A 114 24.53 7.44 -1.00
N THR A 115 23.86 7.86 -2.09
CA THR A 115 24.01 7.25 -3.41
C THR A 115 25.40 7.47 -3.98
N VAL A 116 25.93 8.69 -3.88
CA VAL A 116 27.28 9.05 -4.38
C VAL A 116 28.36 8.29 -3.62
N VAL A 117 28.26 8.25 -2.28
CA VAL A 117 29.24 7.56 -1.43
C VAL A 117 29.20 6.05 -1.65
N GLY A 118 28.00 5.45 -1.73
CA GLY A 118 27.85 4.04 -2.08
C GLY A 118 28.44 3.71 -3.44
N THR A 119 28.13 4.52 -4.46
CA THR A 119 28.66 4.35 -5.82
C THR A 119 30.19 4.42 -5.83
N ALA A 120 30.78 5.41 -5.14
CA ALA A 120 32.23 5.54 -5.03
C ALA A 120 32.87 4.32 -4.35
N ALA A 121 32.25 3.79 -3.28
CA ALA A 121 32.71 2.57 -2.61
C ALA A 121 32.64 1.34 -3.53
N GLY A 122 31.56 1.18 -4.29
CA GLY A 122 31.41 0.11 -5.27
C GLY A 122 32.48 0.18 -6.37
N VAL A 123 32.71 1.37 -6.94
CA VAL A 123 33.78 1.59 -7.92
C VAL A 123 35.15 1.26 -7.34
N ALA A 124 35.44 1.71 -6.12
CA ALA A 124 36.70 1.42 -5.45
C ALA A 124 36.92 -0.09 -5.27
N VAL A 125 35.90 -0.83 -4.84
CA VAL A 125 35.96 -2.30 -4.71
C VAL A 125 36.18 -2.97 -6.06
N LEU A 126 35.44 -2.55 -7.10
CA LEU A 126 35.58 -3.10 -8.44
C LEU A 126 37.01 -2.89 -8.96
N ARG A 127 37.58 -1.71 -8.76
CA ARG A 127 38.96 -1.38 -9.14
C ARG A 127 39.99 -2.19 -8.38
N LEU A 128 39.84 -2.30 -7.06
CA LEU A 128 40.74 -3.09 -6.23
C LEU A 128 40.77 -4.55 -6.65
N LEU A 129 39.60 -5.13 -6.97
CA LEU A 129 39.52 -6.51 -7.46
C LEU A 129 40.11 -6.65 -8.87
N ALA A 130 39.82 -5.74 -9.79
CA ALA A 130 40.37 -5.77 -11.15
C ALA A 130 41.90 -5.59 -11.20
N LEU A 131 42.46 -4.80 -10.27
CA LEU A 131 43.90 -4.61 -10.14
C LEU A 131 44.61 -5.80 -9.48
N ARG A 132 43.93 -6.53 -8.58
CA ARG A 132 44.47 -7.73 -7.90
C ARG A 132 44.34 -9.02 -8.73
N LEU A 133 43.34 -9.10 -9.62
CA LEU A 133 43.08 -10.27 -10.47
C LEU A 133 44.03 -10.40 -11.67
N TRP A 134 44.88 -9.41 -11.93
CA TRP A 134 45.82 -9.43 -13.07
C TRP A 134 47.27 -9.37 -12.55
N PRO A 135 47.96 -10.52 -12.38
CA PRO A 135 49.39 -10.53 -12.12
C PRO A 135 50.14 -9.84 -13.25
N ALA A 136 51.29 -9.22 -12.93
CA ALA A 136 52.23 -8.82 -13.98
C ALA A 136 52.71 -10.09 -14.71
N PRO A 137 52.93 -10.07 -16.04
CA PRO A 137 53.60 -11.18 -16.69
C PRO A 137 55.04 -11.23 -16.16
N GLU A 138 55.35 -12.22 -15.33
CA GLU A 138 56.74 -12.52 -14.99
C GLU A 138 57.44 -13.19 -16.18
N PRO A 139 58.74 -12.91 -16.40
CA PRO A 139 59.51 -13.60 -17.41
C PRO A 139 59.59 -15.08 -17.04
N ALA A 140 59.32 -15.96 -17.99
CA ALA A 140 59.39 -17.40 -17.80
C ALA A 140 60.78 -17.81 -17.32
N ASP A 141 60.87 -18.34 -16.10
CA ASP A 141 61.80 -19.43 -15.76
C ASP A 141 61.41 -20.13 -14.46
N THR A 142 61.48 -21.47 -14.53
CA THR A 142 61.41 -22.50 -13.47
C THR A 142 60.06 -23.02 -12.96
N ASP A 143 60.04 -24.37 -12.93
CA ASP A 143 58.95 -25.33 -12.78
C ASP A 143 58.60 -25.58 -11.30
N ASP A 144 57.91 -24.62 -10.64
CA ASP A 144 57.36 -24.76 -9.28
C ASP A 144 55.99 -24.03 -9.09
N GLY A 145 55.21 -23.86 -10.17
CA GLY A 145 54.05 -22.95 -10.21
C GLY A 145 52.70 -23.46 -9.68
N ALA A 146 52.55 -24.75 -9.36
CA ALA A 146 51.23 -25.31 -8.99
C ALA A 146 50.75 -24.86 -7.60
N GLY A 147 51.66 -24.49 -6.69
CA GLY A 147 51.32 -24.04 -5.33
C GLY A 147 50.90 -22.56 -5.25
N ASP A 148 51.49 -21.70 -6.09
CA ASP A 148 51.29 -20.24 -6.03
C ASP A 148 49.99 -19.81 -6.72
N ASP A 149 49.63 -20.44 -7.85
CA ASP A 149 48.35 -20.21 -8.54
C ASP A 149 47.13 -20.59 -7.66
N ILE A 150 47.26 -21.65 -6.86
CA ILE A 150 46.20 -22.08 -5.93
C ILE A 150 46.07 -21.08 -4.76
N ASP A 151 47.17 -20.53 -4.25
CA ASP A 151 47.14 -19.58 -3.13
C ASP A 151 46.63 -18.18 -3.56
N VAL A 152 46.98 -17.71 -4.77
CA VAL A 152 46.44 -16.48 -5.37
C VAL A 152 44.94 -16.60 -5.63
N SER A 153 44.49 -17.73 -6.18
CA SER A 153 43.06 -18.03 -6.39
C SER A 153 42.31 -18.05 -5.05
N ARG A 154 42.83 -18.75 -4.05
CA ARG A 154 42.21 -18.84 -2.71
C ARG A 154 42.12 -17.48 -2.02
N ARG A 155 43.18 -16.67 -2.04
CA ARG A 155 43.19 -15.31 -1.47
C ARG A 155 42.17 -14.40 -2.16
N THR A 156 42.02 -14.53 -3.48
CA THR A 156 41.07 -13.73 -4.25
C THR A 156 39.62 -14.15 -3.99
N TRP A 157 39.36 -15.46 -3.86
CA TRP A 157 38.07 -16.00 -3.44
C TRP A 157 37.69 -15.55 -2.02
N LEU A 158 38.63 -15.62 -1.07
CA LEU A 158 38.42 -15.16 0.31
C LEU A 158 38.18 -13.65 0.37
N ALA A 159 38.94 -12.84 -0.37
CA ALA A 159 38.75 -11.40 -0.43
C ALA A 159 37.40 -11.01 -1.05
N THR A 160 37.01 -11.66 -2.15
CA THR A 160 35.72 -11.42 -2.82
C THR A 160 34.55 -11.85 -1.93
N GLY A 161 34.66 -13.02 -1.28
CA GLY A 161 33.67 -13.51 -0.32
C GLY A 161 33.55 -12.60 0.90
N GLY A 162 34.67 -12.11 1.44
CA GLY A 162 34.70 -11.15 2.56
C GLY A 162 34.03 -9.83 2.21
N LEU A 163 34.30 -9.27 1.02
CA LEU A 163 33.67 -8.03 0.55
C LEU A 163 32.17 -8.20 0.30
N LEU A 164 31.76 -9.32 -0.30
CA LEU A 164 30.36 -9.66 -0.46
C LEU A 164 29.66 -9.78 0.91
N GLY A 165 30.26 -10.51 1.84
CA GLY A 165 29.76 -10.66 3.21
C GLY A 165 29.64 -9.31 3.93
N PHE A 166 30.66 -8.44 3.79
CA PHE A 166 30.63 -7.08 4.33
C PHE A 166 29.48 -6.25 3.74
N GLY A 167 29.30 -6.25 2.41
CA GLY A 167 28.22 -5.53 1.75
C GLY A 167 26.84 -5.97 2.22
N VAL A 168 26.63 -7.29 2.33
CA VAL A 168 25.37 -7.85 2.84
C VAL A 168 25.16 -7.48 4.31
N ALA A 169 26.18 -7.68 5.17
CA ALA A 169 26.09 -7.40 6.59
C ALA A 169 25.86 -5.90 6.89
N SER A 170 26.57 -5.00 6.19
CA SER A 170 26.38 -3.56 6.31
C SER A 170 25.00 -3.11 5.84
N GLY A 171 24.49 -3.68 4.75
CA GLY A 171 23.12 -3.42 4.28
C GLY A 171 22.06 -3.88 5.28
N LEU A 172 22.21 -5.07 5.87
CA LEU A 172 21.32 -5.57 6.93
C LEU A 172 21.40 -4.72 8.20
N LEU A 173 22.61 -4.35 8.62
CA LEU A 173 22.84 -3.49 9.77
C LEU A 173 22.20 -2.11 9.57
N GLY A 174 22.33 -1.51 8.39
CA GLY A 174 21.68 -0.24 8.05
C GLY A 174 20.16 -0.32 8.17
N VAL A 175 19.54 -1.39 7.67
CA VAL A 175 18.08 -1.61 7.81
C VAL A 175 17.66 -1.78 9.27
N VAL A 176 18.46 -2.48 10.08
CA VAL A 176 18.17 -2.65 11.51
C VAL A 176 18.29 -1.33 12.26
N ILE A 177 19.35 -0.55 12.04
CA ILE A 177 19.54 0.75 12.69
C ILE A 177 18.46 1.74 12.29
N ASP A 178 18.13 1.83 11.00
CA ASP A 178 17.03 2.68 10.51
C ASP A 178 15.70 2.32 11.20
N ARG A 179 15.36 1.03 11.28
CA ARG A 179 14.15 0.60 12.01
C ARG A 179 14.18 0.95 13.50
N LEU A 180 15.33 0.87 14.16
CA LEU A 180 15.44 1.19 15.58
C LEU A 180 15.38 2.69 15.86
N THR A 181 15.87 3.51 14.94
CA THR A 181 15.99 4.97 15.11
C THR A 181 14.77 5.72 14.60
N SER A 182 14.13 5.23 13.54
CA SER A 182 12.99 5.87 12.89
C SER A 182 11.64 5.34 13.37
N SER A 183 11.58 4.23 14.12
CA SER A 183 10.29 3.59 14.47
C SER A 183 9.43 4.44 15.40
N VAL A 184 8.18 4.65 15.00
CA VAL A 184 7.14 5.33 15.78
C VAL A 184 6.29 4.37 16.62
N ALA A 185 6.66 3.08 16.68
CA ALA A 185 5.86 2.07 17.37
C ALA A 185 5.71 2.36 18.87
N ALA A 186 6.77 2.79 19.54
CA ALA A 186 6.75 3.11 20.97
C ALA A 186 5.88 4.36 21.27
N GLU A 187 5.98 5.38 20.42
CA GLU A 187 5.14 6.58 20.50
C GLU A 187 3.65 6.21 20.32
N ARG A 188 3.34 5.40 19.30
CA ARG A 188 1.99 4.90 19.05
C ARG A 188 1.44 4.10 20.23
N ASP A 189 2.21 3.16 20.77
CA ASP A 189 1.74 2.22 21.81
C ASP A 189 1.46 2.91 23.15
N THR A 190 2.07 4.08 23.38
CA THR A 190 1.83 4.92 24.56
C THR A 190 0.78 6.00 24.33
N LEU A 191 0.34 6.21 23.08
CA LEU A 191 -0.64 7.23 22.74
C LEU A 191 -2.05 6.82 23.18
N ALA A 192 -2.68 7.69 23.97
CA ALA A 192 -4.12 7.61 24.24
C ALA A 192 -4.88 8.41 23.18
N ILE A 193 -5.91 7.82 22.57
CA ILE A 193 -6.83 8.56 21.71
C ILE A 193 -7.73 9.45 22.58
N PRO A 194 -7.96 10.71 22.17
CA PRO A 194 -8.91 11.57 22.87
C PRO A 194 -10.32 10.97 22.84
N ARG A 195 -11.05 11.10 23.95
CA ARG A 195 -12.42 10.58 24.03
C ARG A 195 -13.33 11.37 23.08
N PRO A 196 -14.12 10.70 22.21
CA PRO A 196 -15.10 11.37 21.37
C PRO A 196 -16.11 12.15 22.23
N ARG A 197 -16.38 13.40 21.87
CA ARG A 197 -17.50 14.16 22.48
C ARG A 197 -18.83 13.70 21.92
N VAL A 198 -18.82 13.29 20.66
CA VAL A 198 -19.94 12.65 19.96
C VAL A 198 -19.57 11.19 19.73
N PRO A 199 -19.88 10.27 20.67
CA PRO A 199 -19.62 8.86 20.49
C PRO A 199 -20.50 8.27 19.41
N ALA A 200 -20.00 7.25 18.72
CA ALA A 200 -20.82 6.53 17.77
C ALA A 200 -21.91 5.72 18.52
N PRO A 201 -23.12 5.54 17.97
CA PRO A 201 -24.11 4.64 18.55
C PRO A 201 -23.53 3.23 18.76
N PRO A 202 -23.97 2.48 19.78
CA PRO A 202 -23.53 1.11 19.96
C PRO A 202 -23.95 0.25 18.76
N ILE A 203 -23.09 -0.69 18.37
CA ILE A 203 -23.40 -1.64 17.29
C ILE A 203 -24.55 -2.55 17.76
N PRO A 204 -25.68 -2.61 17.03
CA PRO A 204 -26.79 -3.49 17.39
C PRO A 204 -26.34 -4.95 17.44
N ALA A 205 -26.83 -5.70 18.43
CA ALA A 205 -26.51 -7.12 18.55
C ALA A 205 -26.97 -7.93 17.32
N GLY A 206 -28.01 -7.49 16.61
CA GLY A 206 -28.49 -8.12 15.39
C GLY A 206 -27.72 -7.74 14.13
N ALA A 207 -26.74 -6.82 14.20
CA ALA A 207 -25.86 -6.51 13.05
C ALA A 207 -25.02 -7.71 12.62
N GLN A 208 -24.74 -8.64 13.55
CA GLN A 208 -24.04 -9.89 13.31
C GLN A 208 -25.03 -11.08 13.29
N PRO A 209 -25.32 -11.68 12.11
CA PRO A 209 -26.12 -12.90 12.04
C PRO A 209 -25.53 -14.05 12.84
N LYS A 210 -26.38 -14.79 13.57
CA LYS A 210 -25.99 -15.97 14.36
C LYS A 210 -26.05 -17.25 13.52
N GLY A 211 -25.21 -18.23 13.86
CA GLY A 211 -25.27 -19.57 13.25
C GLY A 211 -24.62 -19.69 11.87
N VAL A 212 -23.82 -18.69 11.47
CA VAL A 212 -23.03 -18.69 10.23
C VAL A 212 -21.68 -18.02 10.49
N ALA A 213 -20.60 -18.59 9.95
CA ALA A 213 -19.23 -18.11 10.15
C ALA A 213 -18.94 -16.93 9.20
N LEU A 214 -19.38 -15.74 9.61
CA LEU A 214 -19.17 -14.48 8.87
C LEU A 214 -18.00 -13.70 9.46
N PRO A 215 -17.42 -12.74 8.69
CA PRO A 215 -16.54 -11.75 9.29
C PRO A 215 -17.23 -11.00 10.43
N SER A 216 -16.46 -10.57 11.42
CA SER A 216 -16.94 -9.67 12.48
C SER A 216 -17.42 -8.35 11.88
N PHE A 217 -18.50 -7.77 12.42
CA PHE A 217 -19.04 -6.49 11.95
C PHE A 217 -17.97 -5.38 11.93
N LEU A 218 -17.14 -5.29 12.97
CA LEU A 218 -15.89 -4.53 12.93
C LEU A 218 -14.75 -5.50 12.63
N THR A 219 -13.99 -5.19 11.60
CA THR A 219 -12.75 -5.90 11.28
C THR A 219 -11.69 -5.52 12.29
N ASP A 220 -11.00 -6.51 12.86
CA ASP A 220 -9.86 -6.25 13.75
C ASP A 220 -8.79 -5.44 13.03
N ALA A 221 -8.14 -4.52 13.76
CA ALA A 221 -7.18 -3.59 13.15
C ALA A 221 -5.97 -4.31 12.52
N ALA A 222 -5.65 -5.53 12.96
CA ALA A 222 -4.60 -6.37 12.38
C ALA A 222 -5.03 -7.04 11.06
N ASP A 223 -6.33 -7.28 10.89
CA ASP A 223 -6.92 -7.94 9.72
C ASP A 223 -7.57 -6.93 8.76
N PHE A 224 -7.52 -5.63 9.08
CA PHE A 224 -8.04 -4.58 8.24
C PHE A 224 -7.29 -4.58 6.90
N TYR A 225 -8.00 -4.64 5.78
CA TYR A 225 -7.33 -4.78 4.48
C TYR A 225 -6.34 -3.64 4.22
N ARG A 226 -5.20 -3.98 3.59
CA ARG A 226 -4.15 -3.02 3.25
C ARG A 226 -3.78 -3.11 1.78
N VAL A 227 -4.01 -2.02 1.08
CA VAL A 227 -3.48 -1.76 -0.27
C VAL A 227 -2.77 -0.41 -0.23
N ASP A 228 -1.52 -0.37 -0.68
CA ASP A 228 -0.74 0.86 -0.85
C ASP A 228 0.46 0.64 -1.77
N ILE A 229 0.89 1.72 -2.42
CA ILE A 229 2.06 1.75 -3.32
C ILE A 229 3.38 1.91 -2.57
N ALA A 230 3.34 2.16 -1.27
CA ALA A 230 4.52 2.47 -0.47
C ALA A 230 5.40 1.22 -0.31
N LEU A 231 6.64 1.29 -0.77
CA LEU A 231 7.60 0.17 -0.64
C LEU A 231 8.07 -0.03 0.81
N SER A 232 8.13 1.07 1.56
CA SER A 232 8.34 1.09 3.01
C SER A 232 7.22 1.88 3.67
N VAL A 233 6.81 1.45 4.85
CA VAL A 233 5.76 2.13 5.62
C VAL A 233 6.34 3.41 6.24
N PRO A 234 5.81 4.61 5.94
CA PRO A 234 6.27 5.84 6.57
C PRO A 234 6.22 5.78 8.10
N GLN A 235 7.31 6.21 8.73
CA GLN A 235 7.44 6.31 10.19
C GLN A 235 7.34 7.78 10.62
N LEU A 236 6.16 8.37 10.47
CA LEU A 236 5.93 9.79 10.77
C LEU A 236 5.50 9.95 12.23
N SER A 237 6.30 10.67 13.02
CA SER A 237 5.97 10.99 14.41
C SER A 237 4.86 12.03 14.49
N ARG A 238 4.09 12.04 15.59
CA ARG A 238 3.08 13.05 15.89
C ARG A 238 3.68 14.46 16.00
N ASP A 239 4.87 14.55 16.59
CA ASP A 239 5.51 15.82 16.92
C ASP A 239 6.01 16.54 15.66
N GLU A 240 6.48 15.78 14.67
CA GLU A 240 6.89 16.29 13.35
C GLU A 240 5.70 16.48 12.41
N TRP A 241 4.61 15.74 12.61
CA TRP A 241 3.45 15.80 11.72
C TRP A 241 2.85 17.21 11.63
N ARG A 242 2.66 17.68 10.40
CA ARG A 242 1.97 18.92 10.07
C ARG A 242 1.00 18.65 8.93
N LEU A 243 -0.18 19.27 9.01
CA LEU A 243 -1.17 19.31 7.92
C LEU A 243 -1.24 20.71 7.35
N ARG A 244 -0.87 20.89 6.09
CA ARG A 244 -1.07 22.14 5.37
C ARG A 244 -2.39 22.12 4.59
N ILE A 245 -3.14 23.21 4.64
CA ILE A 245 -4.35 23.46 3.85
C ILE A 245 -4.10 24.71 3.01
N HIS A 246 -4.18 24.58 1.68
CA HIS A 246 -3.86 25.66 0.73
C HIS A 246 -4.61 25.52 -0.60
N GLY A 247 -4.25 26.34 -1.59
CA GLY A 247 -4.86 26.35 -2.92
C GLY A 247 -5.99 27.36 -3.03
N MET A 248 -7.17 26.91 -3.46
CA MET A 248 -8.38 27.71 -3.63
C MET A 248 -9.07 27.98 -2.28
N VAL A 249 -8.36 28.68 -1.39
CA VAL A 249 -8.79 29.06 -0.04
C VAL A 249 -8.49 30.54 0.21
N ASP A 250 -9.25 31.19 1.09
CA ASP A 250 -9.02 32.58 1.50
C ASP A 250 -7.72 32.75 2.30
N ARG A 251 -7.36 31.73 3.10
CA ARG A 251 -6.14 31.72 3.92
C ARG A 251 -5.53 30.32 3.96
N GLU A 252 -4.23 30.25 3.69
CA GLU A 252 -3.46 29.03 3.96
C GLU A 252 -3.30 28.79 5.46
N ILE A 253 -3.51 27.54 5.89
CA ILE A 253 -3.44 27.13 7.29
C ILE A 253 -2.48 25.95 7.42
N SER A 254 -1.74 25.90 8.52
CA SER A 254 -1.00 24.71 8.92
C SER A 254 -1.38 24.32 10.35
N TYR A 255 -1.78 23.07 10.53
CA TYR A 255 -2.07 22.48 11.84
C TYR A 255 -0.94 21.54 12.25
N SER A 256 -0.43 21.71 13.46
CA SER A 256 0.27 20.64 14.17
C SER A 256 -0.73 19.63 14.73
N PHE A 257 -0.24 18.46 15.16
CA PHE A 257 -1.12 17.50 15.80
C PHE A 257 -1.73 18.05 17.11
N ALA A 258 -1.00 18.89 17.84
CA ALA A 258 -1.50 19.55 19.05
C ALA A 258 -2.61 20.58 18.75
N ASP A 259 -2.62 21.19 17.56
CA ASP A 259 -3.69 22.11 17.17
C ASP A 259 -5.03 21.40 16.96
N LEU A 260 -5.01 20.08 16.74
CA LEU A 260 -6.22 19.28 16.56
C LEU A 260 -7.09 19.24 17.82
N ASP A 261 -6.51 19.44 19.02
CA ASP A 261 -7.23 19.45 20.30
C ASP A 261 -8.30 20.58 20.39
N ARG A 262 -8.24 21.55 19.48
CA ARG A 262 -9.20 22.65 19.37
C ARG A 262 -10.51 22.24 18.69
N PHE A 263 -10.51 21.11 17.98
CA PHE A 263 -11.66 20.63 17.22
C PHE A 263 -12.44 19.56 17.99
N GLU A 264 -13.70 19.36 17.61
CA GLU A 264 -14.51 18.31 18.20
C GLU A 264 -14.05 16.93 17.70
N VAL A 265 -13.79 16.03 18.64
CA VAL A 265 -13.50 14.63 18.34
C VAL A 265 -14.81 13.89 18.13
N ILE A 266 -14.93 13.26 16.97
CA ILE A 266 -16.07 12.44 16.57
C ILE A 266 -15.65 10.98 16.39
N GLU A 267 -16.64 10.09 16.45
CA GLU A 267 -16.46 8.67 16.20
C GLU A 267 -17.52 8.15 15.22
N LYS A 268 -17.09 7.34 14.24
CA LYS A 268 -17.97 6.77 13.21
C LYS A 268 -17.53 5.39 12.75
N ALA A 269 -18.48 4.47 12.61
CA ALA A 269 -18.22 3.22 11.91
C ALA A 269 -18.31 3.44 10.40
N VAL A 270 -17.23 3.16 9.67
CA VAL A 270 -17.18 3.34 8.20
C VAL A 270 -16.57 2.10 7.57
N THR A 271 -17.18 1.63 6.47
CA THR A 271 -16.61 0.60 5.61
C THR A 271 -15.75 1.24 4.53
N LEU A 272 -14.47 0.85 4.47
CA LEU A 272 -13.59 1.19 3.37
C LEU A 272 -13.57 0.04 2.36
N THR A 273 -13.59 0.37 1.07
CA THR A 273 -13.49 -0.58 -0.04
C THR A 273 -12.40 -0.14 -1.02
N CYS A 274 -11.58 -1.08 -1.48
CA CYS A 274 -10.61 -0.83 -2.54
C CYS A 274 -11.28 -0.90 -3.92
N VAL A 275 -10.85 -0.06 -4.87
CA VAL A 275 -11.32 -0.14 -6.26
C VAL A 275 -10.79 -1.41 -6.96
N SER A 276 -9.63 -1.90 -6.55
CA SER A 276 -9.07 -3.18 -7.00
C SER A 276 -9.76 -4.39 -6.37
N ASN A 277 -10.85 -4.22 -5.62
CA ASN A 277 -11.61 -5.34 -5.10
C ASN A 277 -12.38 -6.02 -6.26
N PRO A 278 -12.06 -7.26 -6.66
CA PRO A 278 -12.85 -7.96 -7.65
C PRO A 278 -14.23 -8.33 -7.08
N VAL A 279 -15.14 -8.79 -7.94
CA VAL A 279 -16.40 -9.40 -7.49
C VAL A 279 -16.10 -10.55 -6.53
N GLY A 280 -16.64 -10.47 -5.32
CA GLY A 280 -16.37 -11.44 -4.25
C GLY A 280 -14.99 -11.33 -3.60
N GLY A 281 -14.20 -10.29 -3.90
CA GLY A 281 -12.86 -10.08 -3.34
C GLY A 281 -12.84 -9.64 -1.87
N GLU A 282 -11.66 -9.67 -1.27
CA GLU A 282 -11.42 -9.47 0.17
C GLU A 282 -11.03 -8.03 0.56
N TYR A 283 -10.86 -7.11 -0.40
CA TYR A 283 -10.37 -5.74 -0.14
C TYR A 283 -11.47 -4.79 0.34
N ILE A 284 -12.09 -5.16 1.46
CA ILE A 284 -13.15 -4.42 2.15
C ILE A 284 -13.07 -4.70 3.66
N SER A 285 -13.20 -3.67 4.48
CA SER A 285 -13.22 -3.80 5.94
C SER A 285 -14.01 -2.67 6.57
N THR A 286 -14.58 -2.93 7.74
CA THR A 286 -15.34 -1.96 8.52
C THR A 286 -14.64 -1.69 9.83
N GLY A 287 -14.45 -0.42 10.17
CA GLY A 287 -13.77 0.00 11.38
C GLY A 287 -14.52 1.13 12.08
N MET A 288 -14.33 1.22 13.39
CA MET A 288 -14.74 2.39 14.18
C MET A 288 -13.61 3.42 14.13
N TRP A 289 -13.84 4.54 13.45
CA TRP A 289 -12.85 5.59 13.25
C TRP A 289 -13.05 6.71 14.25
N THR A 290 -11.95 7.22 14.81
CA THR A 290 -11.97 8.38 15.70
C THR A 290 -11.11 9.49 15.10
N GLY A 291 -11.61 10.73 15.11
CA GLY A 291 -10.91 11.85 14.52
C GLY A 291 -11.72 13.14 14.46
N TYR A 292 -11.39 13.99 13.48
CA TYR A 292 -11.91 15.34 13.35
C TYR A 292 -12.61 15.52 12.00
N ARG A 293 -13.72 16.26 11.98
CA ARG A 293 -14.45 16.56 10.74
C ARG A 293 -13.57 17.40 9.82
N LEU A 294 -13.44 16.97 8.56
CA LEU A 294 -12.75 17.77 7.54
C LEU A 294 -13.44 19.10 7.30
N ALA A 295 -14.77 19.15 7.38
CA ALA A 295 -15.52 20.39 7.27
C ALA A 295 -15.06 21.45 8.29
N ASP A 296 -14.84 21.06 9.54
CA ASP A 296 -14.40 21.98 10.61
C ASP A 296 -12.96 22.48 10.37
N LEU A 297 -12.07 21.57 9.96
CA LEU A 297 -10.67 21.90 9.64
C LEU A 297 -10.57 22.89 8.48
N LEU A 298 -11.44 22.71 7.47
CA LEU A 298 -11.51 23.54 6.25
C LEU A 298 -12.25 24.87 6.47
N ALA A 299 -13.19 24.94 7.42
CA ALA A 299 -14.00 26.13 7.67
C ALA A 299 -13.14 27.37 7.94
N ALA A 300 -12.04 27.22 8.69
CA ALA A 300 -11.13 28.32 9.00
C ALA A 300 -10.34 28.82 7.79
N ALA A 301 -10.14 27.99 6.75
CA ALA A 301 -9.39 28.33 5.56
C ALA A 301 -10.20 29.17 4.56
N GLY A 302 -11.54 29.09 4.61
CA GLY A 302 -12.43 29.74 3.65
C GLY A 302 -12.33 29.12 2.25
N VAL A 303 -12.91 27.94 2.06
CA VAL A 303 -12.84 27.23 0.77
C VAL A 303 -13.63 27.99 -0.31
N SER A 304 -12.99 28.24 -1.45
CA SER A 304 -13.64 28.85 -2.60
C SER A 304 -14.81 27.99 -3.11
N PRO A 305 -15.98 28.58 -3.44
CA PRO A 305 -17.12 27.85 -3.99
C PRO A 305 -16.82 27.22 -5.37
N ASP A 306 -15.76 27.65 -6.05
CA ASP A 306 -15.33 27.11 -7.35
C ASP A 306 -14.43 25.87 -7.21
N ALA A 307 -14.01 25.50 -5.99
CA ALA A 307 -13.20 24.31 -5.76
C ALA A 307 -14.08 23.05 -5.85
N ASP A 308 -13.73 22.11 -6.74
CA ASP A 308 -14.45 20.85 -6.91
C ASP A 308 -13.62 19.61 -6.49
N MET A 309 -12.34 19.80 -6.17
CA MET A 309 -11.40 18.74 -5.78
C MET A 309 -10.57 19.14 -4.55
N LEU A 310 -10.53 18.25 -3.56
CA LEU A 310 -9.52 18.23 -2.50
C LEU A 310 -8.40 17.27 -2.92
N LEU A 311 -7.28 17.82 -3.37
CA LEU A 311 -6.07 17.06 -3.64
C LEU A 311 -5.29 16.87 -2.34
N SER A 312 -5.39 15.67 -1.77
CA SER A 312 -4.65 15.31 -0.58
C SER A 312 -3.36 14.58 -0.94
N LYS A 313 -2.35 14.75 -0.10
CA LYS A 313 -1.01 14.21 -0.31
C LYS A 313 -0.46 13.63 0.98
N SER A 314 0.08 12.42 0.83
CA SER A 314 0.82 11.69 1.85
C SER A 314 2.25 12.22 1.98
N VAL A 315 2.91 11.96 3.10
CA VAL A 315 4.34 12.30 3.33
C VAL A 315 5.28 11.68 2.29
N ASP A 316 4.91 10.54 1.71
CA ASP A 316 5.64 9.88 0.61
C ASP A 316 5.29 10.46 -0.79
N GLY A 317 4.46 11.50 -0.83
CA GLY A 317 3.94 12.22 -1.99
C GLY A 317 2.90 11.46 -2.83
N PHE A 318 2.37 10.34 -2.34
CA PHE A 318 1.18 9.75 -2.93
C PHE A 318 0.01 10.73 -2.86
N THR A 319 -0.74 10.88 -3.96
CA THR A 319 -1.82 11.86 -4.10
C THR A 319 -3.17 11.21 -4.39
N VAL A 320 -4.21 11.77 -3.79
CA VAL A 320 -5.61 11.35 -3.88
C VAL A 320 -6.48 12.58 -4.11
N GLY A 321 -7.37 12.53 -5.10
CA GLY A 321 -8.31 13.61 -5.40
C GLY A 321 -9.70 13.25 -4.93
N THR A 322 -10.19 13.90 -3.89
CA THR A 322 -11.54 13.71 -3.34
C THR A 322 -12.48 14.79 -3.85
N PRO A 323 -13.68 14.48 -4.37
CA PRO A 323 -14.67 15.50 -4.67
C PRO A 323 -15.04 16.33 -3.43
N VAL A 324 -14.98 17.67 -3.53
CA VAL A 324 -15.31 18.57 -2.41
C VAL A 324 -16.75 18.36 -1.92
N GLU A 325 -17.67 18.05 -2.84
CA GLU A 325 -19.07 17.71 -2.52
C GLU A 325 -19.19 16.58 -1.49
N ALA A 326 -18.33 15.55 -1.55
CA ALA A 326 -18.36 14.42 -0.61
C ALA A 326 -17.82 14.77 0.78
N ILE A 327 -17.26 15.96 0.95
CA ILE A 327 -16.81 16.52 2.24
C ILE A 327 -17.91 17.41 2.83
N ALA A 328 -18.72 18.02 1.97
CA ALA A 328 -19.70 19.06 2.34
C ALA A 328 -21.16 18.58 2.34
N ASP A 329 -21.46 17.38 1.85
CA ASP A 329 -22.83 16.87 1.72
C ASP A 329 -23.48 16.33 3.01
N GLY A 330 -22.84 16.59 4.16
CA GLY A 330 -23.33 16.21 5.48
C GLY A 330 -22.89 14.83 5.94
N ARG A 331 -22.14 14.06 5.13
CA ARG A 331 -21.42 12.89 5.62
C ARG A 331 -20.21 13.32 6.46
N ASP A 332 -19.86 12.50 7.45
CA ASP A 332 -18.77 12.83 8.39
C ASP A 332 -17.40 12.46 7.80
N ALA A 333 -16.97 13.18 6.76
CA ALA A 333 -15.64 13.09 6.21
C ALA A 333 -14.60 13.47 7.28
N MET A 334 -13.59 12.62 7.50
CA MET A 334 -12.77 12.68 8.72
C MET A 334 -11.27 12.70 8.43
N LEU A 335 -10.55 13.54 9.16
CA LEU A 335 -9.14 13.33 9.49
C LEU A 335 -9.09 12.36 10.70
N ALA A 336 -8.93 11.08 10.42
CA ALA A 336 -8.91 10.02 11.43
C ALA A 336 -7.52 9.90 12.07
N ILE A 337 -7.51 9.71 13.39
CA ILE A 337 -6.32 9.46 14.22
C ILE A 337 -6.41 8.13 14.99
N GLY A 338 -7.57 7.46 14.94
CA GLY A 338 -7.84 6.22 15.63
C GLY A 338 -8.63 5.21 14.82
N LEU A 339 -8.43 3.93 15.13
CA LEU A 339 -9.18 2.79 14.60
C LEU A 339 -9.49 1.81 15.73
N ASN A 340 -10.77 1.48 15.89
CA ASN A 340 -11.30 0.55 16.89
C ASN A 340 -10.84 0.91 18.32
N GLY A 341 -10.90 2.20 18.66
CA GLY A 341 -10.53 2.72 19.99
C GLY A 341 -9.03 2.70 20.29
N LYS A 342 -8.16 2.37 19.33
CA LYS A 342 -6.70 2.38 19.46
C LYS A 342 -6.07 3.30 18.43
N PRO A 343 -4.89 3.91 18.72
CA PRO A 343 -4.16 4.69 17.72
C PRO A 343 -4.01 3.91 16.42
N LEU A 344 -4.11 4.64 15.29
CA LEU A 344 -3.96 4.04 13.98
C LEU A 344 -2.73 3.11 13.96
N PRO A 345 -2.86 1.89 13.44
CA PRO A 345 -1.68 1.11 13.10
C PRO A 345 -0.80 1.91 12.13
N VAL A 346 0.53 1.79 12.27
CA VAL A 346 1.48 2.55 11.43
C VAL A 346 1.23 2.31 9.94
N ALA A 347 0.98 1.05 9.57
CA ALA A 347 0.65 0.65 8.19
C ALA A 347 -0.68 1.20 7.65
N HIS A 348 -1.58 1.63 8.55
CA HIS A 348 -2.90 2.17 8.23
C HIS A 348 -2.96 3.70 8.31
N GLY A 349 -1.83 4.38 8.46
CA GLY A 349 -1.73 5.83 8.31
C GLY A 349 -1.48 6.61 9.61
N TYR A 350 -0.88 5.99 10.64
CA TYR A 350 -0.42 6.76 11.81
C TYR A 350 0.49 7.92 11.39
N PRO A 351 0.35 9.14 11.95
CA PRO A 351 -0.56 9.49 13.03
C PRO A 351 -1.94 9.95 12.56
N ALA A 352 -2.10 10.27 11.27
CA ALA A 352 -3.35 10.75 10.70
C ALA A 352 -3.59 10.28 9.26
N ARG A 353 -4.86 9.98 8.94
CA ARG A 353 -5.31 9.64 7.59
C ARG A 353 -6.65 10.30 7.26
N LEU A 354 -6.99 10.37 5.98
CA LEU A 354 -8.34 10.68 5.55
C LEU A 354 -9.22 9.42 5.54
N VAL A 355 -10.50 9.61 5.87
CA VAL A 355 -11.58 8.64 5.75
C VAL A 355 -12.83 9.37 5.25
N VAL A 356 -13.25 9.08 4.02
CA VAL A 356 -14.50 9.60 3.44
C VAL A 356 -15.34 8.44 2.94
N ALA A 357 -16.53 8.26 3.53
CA ALA A 357 -17.43 7.17 3.18
C ALA A 357 -17.96 7.30 1.74
N GLY A 358 -18.38 6.18 1.14
CA GLY A 358 -19.07 6.18 -0.17
C GLY A 358 -18.17 6.27 -1.40
N LEU A 359 -16.86 6.40 -1.22
CA LEU A 359 -15.87 6.55 -2.28
C LEU A 359 -14.77 5.49 -2.12
N TYR A 360 -14.29 4.92 -3.22
CA TYR A 360 -13.20 3.94 -3.18
C TYR A 360 -11.93 4.57 -2.60
N GLY A 361 -11.11 3.76 -1.91
CA GLY A 361 -9.98 4.26 -1.12
C GLY A 361 -8.95 5.13 -1.87
N TYR A 362 -8.81 4.97 -3.19
CA TYR A 362 -7.92 5.81 -4.02
C TYR A 362 -8.43 7.24 -4.26
N VAL A 363 -9.69 7.51 -3.92
CA VAL A 363 -10.37 8.82 -3.99
C VAL A 363 -10.58 9.41 -2.59
N SER A 364 -10.61 8.59 -1.53
CA SER A 364 -11.12 9.02 -0.22
C SER A 364 -10.21 8.81 0.98
N ALA A 365 -9.12 8.06 0.85
CA ALA A 365 -8.51 7.42 2.01
C ALA A 365 -6.97 7.58 2.10
N THR A 366 -6.47 8.81 1.94
CA THR A 366 -5.04 9.15 2.01
C THR A 366 -4.46 8.83 3.38
N LYS A 367 -3.51 7.89 3.42
CA LYS A 367 -2.73 7.56 4.63
C LYS A 367 -1.58 8.55 4.79
N TRP A 368 -1.10 8.74 6.03
CA TRP A 368 0.05 9.60 6.35
C TRP A 368 -0.09 11.00 5.75
N VAL A 369 -1.30 11.55 5.79
CA VAL A 369 -1.65 12.79 5.08
C VAL A 369 -0.97 13.99 5.71
N THR A 370 -0.38 14.86 4.90
CA THR A 370 0.35 16.06 5.36
C THR A 370 -0.03 17.34 4.61
N ASP A 371 -0.74 17.23 3.48
CA ASP A 371 -1.08 18.39 2.65
C ASP A 371 -2.44 18.18 1.97
N LEU A 372 -3.24 19.24 2.00
CA LEU A 372 -4.59 19.36 1.46
C LEU A 372 -4.65 20.60 0.57
N GLU A 373 -4.70 20.40 -0.74
CA GLU A 373 -4.84 21.47 -1.72
C GLU A 373 -6.28 21.49 -2.25
N LEU A 374 -6.98 22.61 -2.07
CA LEU A 374 -8.27 22.84 -2.70
C LEU A 374 -8.01 23.31 -4.13
N THR A 375 -8.56 22.60 -5.09
CA THR A 375 -8.29 22.82 -6.51
C THR A 375 -9.48 22.34 -7.34
N ARG A 376 -9.25 22.11 -8.64
CA ARG A 376 -10.25 21.60 -9.55
C ARG A 376 -9.77 20.37 -10.32
N PHE A 377 -10.69 19.45 -10.63
CA PHE A 377 -10.43 18.25 -11.44
C PHE A 377 -9.95 18.57 -12.86
N ASP A 378 -10.24 19.77 -13.38
CA ASP A 378 -9.73 20.23 -14.69
C ASP A 378 -8.31 20.83 -14.61
N ARG A 379 -7.77 21.04 -13.41
CA ARG A 379 -6.42 21.61 -13.17
C ARG A 379 -5.42 20.62 -12.62
N ALA A 380 -5.89 19.58 -11.92
CA ALA A 380 -5.03 18.62 -11.24
C ALA A 380 -5.51 17.17 -11.43
N GLN A 381 -4.56 16.24 -11.39
CA GLN A 381 -4.84 14.81 -11.42
C GLN A 381 -4.09 14.09 -10.30
N ALA A 382 -4.81 13.24 -9.56
CA ALA A 382 -4.24 12.39 -8.54
C ALA A 382 -3.43 11.23 -9.14
N TYR A 383 -2.67 10.51 -8.30
CA TYR A 383 -1.78 9.44 -8.75
C TYR A 383 -2.49 8.40 -9.63
N TRP A 384 -3.61 7.84 -9.16
CA TRP A 384 -4.31 6.78 -9.90
C TRP A 384 -5.10 7.31 -11.10
N THR A 385 -5.59 8.55 -11.07
CA THR A 385 -6.25 9.16 -12.23
C THR A 385 -5.29 9.28 -13.42
N ARG A 386 -4.01 9.62 -13.17
CA ARG A 386 -2.96 9.61 -14.21
C ARG A 386 -2.69 8.22 -14.79
N GLN A 387 -3.06 7.16 -14.07
CA GLN A 387 -2.89 5.76 -14.46
C GLN A 387 -4.14 5.18 -15.14
N GLY A 388 -5.14 6.00 -15.46
CA GLY A 388 -6.33 5.60 -16.19
C GLY A 388 -7.55 5.22 -15.33
N TRP A 389 -7.47 5.41 -14.01
CA TRP A 389 -8.63 5.24 -13.13
C TRP A 389 -9.57 6.44 -13.20
N ALA A 390 -10.86 6.20 -12.98
CA ALA A 390 -11.86 7.27 -12.95
C ALA A 390 -11.52 8.32 -11.87
N PRO A 391 -11.89 9.60 -12.03
CA PRO A 391 -11.54 10.62 -11.05
C PRO A 391 -12.43 10.61 -9.79
N ARG A 392 -13.70 10.16 -9.90
CA ARG A 392 -14.68 10.27 -8.80
C ARG A 392 -14.86 9.00 -7.97
N GLY A 393 -14.66 7.81 -8.54
CA GLY A 393 -14.67 6.54 -7.81
C GLY A 393 -15.80 6.29 -6.79
N PRO A 394 -17.10 6.53 -7.11
CA PRO A 394 -18.19 6.21 -6.19
C PRO A 394 -18.28 4.69 -5.99
N ILE A 395 -18.53 4.26 -4.75
CA ILE A 395 -18.67 2.83 -4.48
C ILE A 395 -19.94 2.28 -5.12
N LYS A 396 -19.80 1.18 -5.85
CA LYS A 396 -20.88 0.42 -6.47
C LYS A 396 -21.64 -0.43 -5.44
N THR A 397 -22.91 -0.71 -5.75
CA THR A 397 -23.75 -1.61 -4.95
C THR A 397 -23.32 -3.05 -5.22
N GLU A 398 -22.82 -3.74 -4.21
CA GLU A 398 -22.13 -5.01 -4.36
C GLU A 398 -22.44 -5.97 -3.20
N SER A 399 -22.17 -7.25 -3.43
CA SER A 399 -22.34 -8.31 -2.42
C SER A 399 -21.38 -9.48 -2.64
N ARG A 400 -21.04 -10.15 -1.55
CA ARG A 400 -20.14 -11.31 -1.50
C ARG A 400 -20.78 -12.44 -0.70
N ILE A 401 -20.39 -13.66 -1.06
CA ILE A 401 -20.68 -14.91 -0.34
C ILE A 401 -19.41 -15.28 0.41
N ASP A 402 -19.49 -15.37 1.73
CA ASP A 402 -18.40 -15.83 2.59
C ASP A 402 -18.60 -17.29 3.01
N VAL A 403 -19.85 -17.74 3.07
CA VAL A 403 -20.25 -19.13 3.34
C VAL A 403 -21.33 -19.53 2.33
N PRO A 404 -21.14 -20.60 1.53
CA PRO A 404 -20.00 -21.49 1.53
C PRO A 404 -18.76 -20.86 0.88
N LYS A 405 -17.58 -21.42 1.18
CA LYS A 405 -16.36 -21.18 0.42
C LYS A 405 -16.38 -21.99 -0.88
N ARG A 406 -15.63 -21.55 -1.90
CA ARG A 406 -15.49 -22.29 -3.16
C ARG A 406 -14.99 -23.71 -2.90
N GLY A 407 -15.70 -24.70 -3.43
CA GLY A 407 -15.40 -26.13 -3.27
C GLY A 407 -15.69 -26.69 -1.88
N GLN A 408 -16.32 -25.91 -0.99
CA GLN A 408 -16.66 -26.40 0.34
C GLN A 408 -17.68 -27.56 0.23
N GLN A 409 -17.44 -28.61 1.01
CA GLN A 409 -18.42 -29.67 1.22
C GLN A 409 -19.39 -29.28 2.33
N VAL A 410 -20.68 -29.39 2.03
CA VAL A 410 -21.80 -29.09 2.90
C VAL A 410 -22.59 -30.39 3.11
N ARG A 411 -23.12 -30.63 4.30
CA ARG A 411 -23.90 -31.85 4.56
C ARG A 411 -25.28 -31.77 3.92
N VAL A 412 -25.83 -32.91 3.52
CA VAL A 412 -27.27 -33.01 3.21
C VAL A 412 -28.09 -32.53 4.42
N GLY A 413 -29.12 -31.72 4.16
CA GLY A 413 -30.02 -31.15 5.17
C GLY A 413 -29.82 -29.65 5.41
N PRO A 414 -30.15 -29.15 6.62
CA PRO A 414 -30.22 -27.72 6.87
C PRO A 414 -28.83 -27.10 6.96
N THR A 415 -28.59 -26.06 6.17
CA THR A 415 -27.35 -25.28 6.19
C THR A 415 -27.67 -23.78 6.13
N THR A 416 -26.83 -22.96 6.77
CA THR A 416 -26.92 -21.50 6.67
C THR A 416 -25.75 -20.97 5.84
N PHE A 417 -26.08 -20.29 4.76
CA PHE A 417 -25.15 -19.52 3.93
C PHE A 417 -25.14 -18.07 4.39
N GLY A 418 -24.13 -17.30 3.97
CA GLY A 418 -24.06 -15.90 4.33
C GLY A 418 -22.88 -15.17 3.71
N GLY A 419 -22.89 -13.86 3.93
CA GLY A 419 -21.81 -12.99 3.54
C GLY A 419 -22.07 -11.54 3.89
N ILE A 420 -21.50 -10.64 3.09
CA ILE A 420 -21.62 -9.20 3.23
C ILE A 420 -22.23 -8.56 1.98
N ALA A 421 -22.87 -7.42 2.15
CA ALA A 421 -23.33 -6.55 1.07
C ALA A 421 -23.01 -5.09 1.44
N TRP A 422 -22.72 -4.26 0.44
CA TRP A 422 -22.37 -2.86 0.68
C TRP A 422 -22.85 -1.95 -0.44
N ALA A 423 -23.15 -0.71 -0.04
CA ALA A 423 -23.48 0.40 -0.91
C ALA A 423 -23.26 1.68 -0.09
N GLN A 424 -22.02 1.96 0.33
CA GLN A 424 -21.74 3.04 1.28
C GLN A 424 -22.31 4.38 0.77
N ASN A 425 -22.84 5.17 1.71
CA ASN A 425 -23.61 6.40 1.50
C ASN A 425 -25.00 6.20 0.87
N ARG A 426 -25.39 4.97 0.55
CA ARG A 426 -26.76 4.61 0.10
C ARG A 426 -27.41 3.56 0.99
N GLY A 427 -26.64 2.69 1.63
CA GLY A 427 -27.14 1.57 2.44
C GLY A 427 -27.74 0.43 1.62
N VAL A 428 -27.88 -0.74 2.25
CA VAL A 428 -28.40 -1.96 1.63
C VAL A 428 -29.78 -2.30 2.17
N ARG A 429 -30.77 -2.41 1.28
CA ARG A 429 -32.18 -2.71 1.61
C ARG A 429 -32.53 -4.19 1.48
N ALA A 430 -31.95 -4.88 0.50
CA ALA A 430 -32.21 -6.28 0.26
C ALA A 430 -30.96 -7.00 -0.24
N VAL A 431 -30.84 -8.28 0.12
CA VAL A 431 -29.94 -9.24 -0.50
C VAL A 431 -30.79 -10.42 -0.94
N GLU A 432 -30.55 -10.87 -2.15
CA GLU A 432 -31.20 -12.04 -2.72
C GLU A 432 -30.13 -13.05 -3.14
N VAL A 433 -30.46 -14.31 -2.98
CA VAL A 433 -29.62 -15.44 -3.38
C VAL A 433 -30.38 -16.34 -4.32
N ARG A 434 -29.64 -16.98 -5.23
CA ARG A 434 -30.15 -18.01 -6.12
C ARG A 434 -29.28 -19.24 -5.97
N ILE A 435 -29.91 -20.40 -5.82
CA ILE A 435 -29.25 -21.70 -5.88
C ILE A 435 -29.54 -22.30 -7.26
N ASP A 436 -28.49 -22.64 -7.99
CA ASP A 436 -28.52 -23.15 -9.36
C ASP A 436 -29.37 -22.25 -10.27
N ASP A 437 -30.30 -22.84 -11.02
CA ASP A 437 -31.27 -22.14 -11.89
C ASP A 437 -32.61 -21.86 -11.19
N GLY A 438 -32.64 -21.95 -9.85
CA GLY A 438 -33.83 -21.68 -9.05
C GLY A 438 -34.27 -20.21 -9.04
N PRO A 439 -35.39 -19.89 -8.39
CA PRO A 439 -35.81 -18.50 -8.21
C PRO A 439 -34.87 -17.76 -7.25
N TRP A 440 -34.81 -16.43 -7.40
CA TRP A 440 -34.20 -15.56 -6.40
C TRP A 440 -35.00 -15.63 -5.09
N GLN A 441 -34.29 -15.76 -3.98
CA GLN A 441 -34.85 -15.87 -2.65
C GLN A 441 -34.22 -14.82 -1.74
N ARG A 442 -35.04 -14.20 -0.90
CA ARG A 442 -34.58 -13.13 -0.02
C ARG A 442 -33.76 -13.68 1.14
N ALA A 443 -32.57 -13.14 1.34
CA ALA A 443 -31.73 -13.41 2.51
C ALA A 443 -32.21 -12.58 3.72
N GLN A 444 -31.95 -13.10 4.92
CA GLN A 444 -32.12 -12.36 6.16
C GLN A 444 -30.92 -11.43 6.36
N LEU A 445 -31.18 -10.13 6.43
CA LEU A 445 -30.16 -9.13 6.72
C LEU A 445 -29.97 -8.98 8.23
N GLY A 446 -28.74 -8.72 8.66
CA GLY A 446 -28.49 -8.17 9.98
C GLY A 446 -29.08 -6.77 10.13
N ASP A 447 -29.16 -6.28 11.36
CA ASP A 447 -29.59 -4.90 11.65
C ASP A 447 -28.66 -3.91 10.94
N ALA A 448 -29.25 -2.88 10.33
CA ALA A 448 -28.47 -1.81 9.74
C ALA A 448 -27.86 -0.94 10.86
N TYR A 449 -26.57 -0.64 10.75
CA TYR A 449 -25.91 0.32 11.64
C TYR A 449 -26.00 1.75 11.09
N SER A 450 -25.61 1.92 9.83
CA SER A 450 -25.71 3.17 9.08
C SER A 450 -25.66 2.88 7.58
N ASP A 451 -25.87 3.91 6.75
CA ASP A 451 -25.69 3.81 5.30
C ASP A 451 -24.21 3.82 4.86
N GLU A 452 -23.26 4.05 5.78
CA GLU A 452 -21.81 4.11 5.53
C GLU A 452 -21.09 2.78 5.83
N THR A 453 -21.81 1.81 6.38
CA THR A 453 -21.29 0.49 6.75
C THR A 453 -21.80 -0.62 5.83
N TRP A 454 -21.05 -1.70 5.71
CA TRP A 454 -21.53 -2.95 5.13
C TRP A 454 -22.70 -3.51 5.95
N ARG A 455 -23.43 -4.45 5.34
CA ARG A 455 -24.52 -5.17 5.98
C ARG A 455 -24.30 -6.66 5.79
N LEU A 456 -24.29 -7.39 6.90
CA LEU A 456 -24.15 -8.84 6.88
C LEU A 456 -25.50 -9.48 6.52
N TRP A 457 -25.45 -10.61 5.85
CA TRP A 457 -26.64 -11.36 5.47
C TRP A 457 -26.46 -12.86 5.71
N SER A 458 -27.59 -13.54 5.93
CA SER A 458 -27.65 -14.98 6.11
C SER A 458 -28.84 -15.56 5.37
N PHE A 459 -28.71 -16.79 4.89
CA PHE A 459 -29.75 -17.49 4.16
C PHE A 459 -29.80 -18.95 4.62
N ARG A 460 -30.94 -19.35 5.18
CA ARG A 460 -31.19 -20.74 5.54
C ARG A 460 -31.63 -21.50 4.32
N TRP A 461 -30.91 -22.57 4.02
CA TRP A 461 -31.18 -23.43 2.88
C TRP A 461 -31.29 -24.89 3.33
N GLN A 462 -32.15 -25.64 2.66
CA GLN A 462 -32.35 -27.06 2.91
C GLN A 462 -31.99 -27.82 1.63
N SER A 463 -30.92 -28.62 1.68
CA SER A 463 -30.60 -29.54 0.59
C SER A 463 -31.39 -30.83 0.73
N SER A 464 -31.95 -31.32 -0.38
CA SER A 464 -32.72 -32.57 -0.45
C SER A 464 -31.91 -33.76 -0.96
N SER A 465 -30.83 -33.51 -1.69
CA SER A 465 -30.00 -34.56 -2.31
C SER A 465 -28.53 -34.11 -2.38
N PRO A 466 -27.58 -35.06 -2.37
CA PRO A 466 -26.19 -34.78 -2.72
C PRO A 466 -26.06 -34.22 -4.14
N GLY A 467 -24.99 -33.48 -4.40
CA GLY A 467 -24.73 -32.93 -5.73
C GLY A 467 -23.82 -31.70 -5.72
N GLU A 468 -23.37 -31.30 -6.90
CA GLU A 468 -22.74 -29.99 -7.09
C GLU A 468 -23.82 -28.91 -7.21
N HIS A 469 -23.59 -27.79 -6.54
CA HIS A 469 -24.50 -26.66 -6.53
C HIS A 469 -23.73 -25.35 -6.70
N THR A 470 -24.39 -24.34 -7.24
CA THR A 470 -23.88 -22.98 -7.34
C THR A 470 -24.80 -22.03 -6.59
N ILE A 471 -24.24 -21.24 -5.67
CA ILE A 471 -24.95 -20.11 -5.06
C ILE A 471 -24.51 -18.82 -5.75
N THR A 472 -25.46 -17.97 -6.12
CA THR A 472 -25.23 -16.62 -6.65
C THR A 472 -25.93 -15.59 -5.78
N VAL A 473 -25.29 -14.43 -5.55
CA VAL A 473 -25.84 -13.35 -4.71
C VAL A 473 -25.96 -12.03 -5.48
N ARG A 474 -26.98 -11.23 -5.14
CA ARG A 474 -27.09 -9.83 -5.55
C ARG A 474 -27.66 -8.96 -4.42
N ALA A 475 -27.24 -7.70 -4.35
CA ALA A 475 -27.78 -6.70 -3.43
C ALA A 475 -28.72 -5.71 -4.14
N THR A 476 -29.60 -5.08 -3.36
CA THR A 476 -30.37 -3.89 -3.74
C THR A 476 -30.15 -2.81 -2.70
N ASP A 477 -29.73 -1.62 -3.13
CA ASP A 477 -29.50 -0.49 -2.23
C ASP A 477 -30.81 0.22 -1.84
N ASN A 478 -30.73 1.20 -0.93
CA ASN A 478 -31.91 1.95 -0.50
C ASN A 478 -32.49 2.84 -1.62
N THR A 479 -31.76 3.11 -2.71
CA THR A 479 -32.26 3.95 -3.81
C THR A 479 -33.22 3.23 -4.75
N GLY A 480 -33.19 1.90 -4.80
CA GLY A 480 -33.90 1.14 -5.86
C GLY A 480 -32.99 0.26 -6.69
N THR A 481 -31.69 0.57 -6.68
CA THR A 481 -30.77 0.04 -7.66
C THR A 481 -30.35 -1.37 -7.25
N VAL A 482 -30.60 -2.32 -8.14
CA VAL A 482 -30.15 -3.71 -8.02
C VAL A 482 -28.73 -3.80 -8.59
N GLN A 483 -27.85 -4.54 -7.90
CA GLN A 483 -26.51 -4.87 -8.38
C GLN A 483 -26.58 -5.47 -9.79
N THR A 484 -25.82 -4.90 -10.72
CA THR A 484 -25.85 -5.32 -12.13
C THR A 484 -25.28 -6.74 -12.31
N SER A 485 -25.85 -7.48 -13.27
CA SER A 485 -25.27 -8.73 -13.75
C SER A 485 -24.07 -8.52 -14.67
N ASP A 486 -23.93 -7.32 -15.23
CA ASP A 486 -22.90 -7.02 -16.22
C ASP A 486 -21.51 -7.14 -15.58
N GLN A 487 -20.69 -8.00 -16.15
CA GLN A 487 -19.35 -8.24 -15.64
C GLN A 487 -18.38 -7.19 -16.18
N ALA A 488 -17.68 -6.53 -15.28
CA ALA A 488 -16.56 -5.66 -15.60
C ALA A 488 -15.40 -5.93 -14.64
N SER A 489 -14.17 -5.80 -15.15
CA SER A 489 -12.97 -5.83 -14.32
C SER A 489 -12.87 -4.57 -13.45
N THR A 490 -11.86 -4.52 -12.59
CA THR A 490 -11.64 -3.43 -11.63
C THR A 490 -11.38 -2.08 -12.32
N VAL A 491 -10.73 -2.06 -13.48
CA VAL A 491 -10.42 -0.83 -14.23
C VAL A 491 -11.57 -0.52 -15.21
N PRO A 492 -12.03 0.75 -15.33
CA PRO A 492 -11.47 1.97 -14.72
C PRO A 492 -12.11 2.40 -13.40
N ASP A 493 -13.23 1.81 -12.98
CA ASP A 493 -14.08 2.37 -11.92
C ASP A 493 -14.71 1.31 -10.99
N GLY A 494 -13.93 0.28 -10.66
CA GLY A 494 -14.35 -0.83 -9.81
C GLY A 494 -15.05 -1.96 -10.58
N ALA A 495 -14.93 -3.18 -10.07
CA ALA A 495 -15.54 -4.36 -10.67
C ALA A 495 -17.08 -4.31 -10.58
N THR A 496 -17.75 -5.03 -11.49
CA THR A 496 -19.21 -5.28 -11.44
C THR A 496 -19.51 -6.73 -11.77
N GLY A 497 -20.68 -7.18 -11.34
CA GLY A 497 -21.24 -8.50 -11.63
C GLY A 497 -21.72 -9.19 -10.37
N TRP A 498 -22.41 -10.32 -10.53
CA TRP A 498 -22.84 -11.13 -9.39
C TRP A 498 -21.74 -12.08 -8.95
N HIS A 499 -21.57 -12.22 -7.64
CA HIS A 499 -20.67 -13.22 -7.08
C HIS A 499 -21.36 -14.58 -7.07
N SER A 500 -20.68 -15.59 -7.62
CA SER A 500 -21.12 -16.99 -7.62
C SER A 500 -20.07 -17.91 -7.02
N VAL A 501 -20.51 -18.86 -6.20
CA VAL A 501 -19.65 -19.85 -5.54
C VAL A 501 -20.19 -21.26 -5.79
N ASN A 502 -19.33 -22.14 -6.27
CA ASN A 502 -19.62 -23.56 -6.41
C ASN A 502 -19.29 -24.30 -5.11
N PHE A 503 -20.16 -25.21 -4.69
CA PHE A 503 -20.00 -26.04 -3.51
C PHE A 503 -20.61 -27.43 -3.75
N THR A 504 -20.32 -28.39 -2.88
CA THR A 504 -20.82 -29.77 -3.02
C THR A 504 -21.64 -30.14 -1.78
N VAL A 505 -22.81 -30.73 -1.99
CA VAL A 505 -23.59 -31.37 -0.94
C VAL A 505 -23.23 -32.86 -0.88
N ALA A 506 -22.85 -33.35 0.29
CA ALA A 506 -22.42 -34.73 0.55
C ALA A 506 -23.07 -35.34 1.79
#